data_AF-A0A8B8IK92-F1
#
_entry.id   AF-A0A8B8IK92-F1
#
_cell.length_a   1.000
_cell.length_b   1.000
_cell.length_c   1.000
_cell.angle_alpha   90.00
_cell.angle_beta   90.00
_cell.angle_gamma   90.00
#
_symmetry.space_group_name_H-M   'P 1'
#
loop_
_entity.id
_entity.type
_entity.pdbx_description
1 polymer ?
#
loop_
_entity_poly.entity_id
_entity_poly.type
_entity_poly.pdbx_seq_one_letter_code
_entity_poly.pdbx_strand_id
1 'polypeptide(L)'
;MILRRVLASLIILEYAAEVWSHVEIEAEDYFFPLEPVINFCKMADQCQHDFVPICGQDSLGISRMFNDNCDLYEYNCDEKKQYRHVKVDVCKYEAAAAVRAEN
;
A
#
# COMPACT_ATOMS: atom_id res chain seq x y z
N MET A 1 -11.88 52.56 26.15
CA MET A 1 -11.10 51.30 26.18
C MET A 1 -11.81 50.12 25.51
N ILE A 2 -13.14 50.06 25.55
CA ILE A 2 -13.96 48.96 24.98
C ILE A 2 -13.86 48.90 23.44
N LEU A 3 -13.95 50.04 22.75
CA LEU A 3 -13.90 50.11 21.28
C LEU A 3 -12.60 49.54 20.68
N ARG A 4 -11.46 49.79 21.32
CA ARG A 4 -10.16 49.25 20.89
C ARG A 4 -10.07 47.73 21.05
N ARG A 5 -10.72 47.18 22.09
CA ARG A 5 -10.77 45.73 22.30
C ARG A 5 -11.69 45.05 21.28
N VAL A 6 -12.83 45.66 20.96
CA VAL A 6 -13.75 45.16 19.94
C VAL A 6 -13.09 45.17 18.55
N LEU A 7 -12.40 46.25 18.18
CA LEU A 7 -11.67 46.33 16.91
C LEU A 7 -10.56 45.27 16.82
N ALA A 8 -9.77 45.08 17.88
CA ALA A 8 -8.75 44.05 17.90
C ALA A 8 -9.34 42.63 17.78
N SER A 9 -10.47 42.35 18.44
CA SER A 9 -11.15 41.07 18.35
C SER A 9 -11.72 40.79 16.94
N LEU A 10 -12.25 41.81 16.25
CA LEU A 10 -12.76 41.66 14.88
C LEU A 10 -11.63 41.36 13.89
N ILE A 11 -10.49 42.04 14.02
CA ILE A 11 -9.31 41.80 13.17
C ILE A 11 -8.77 40.37 13.37
N ILE A 12 -8.73 39.88 14.61
CA ILE A 12 -8.29 38.50 14.91
C ILE A 12 -9.24 37.46 14.31
N LEU A 13 -10.55 37.71 14.33
CA LEU A 13 -11.54 36.81 13.71
C LEU A 13 -11.44 36.79 12.19
N GLU A 14 -11.14 37.93 11.56
CA GLU A 14 -10.94 38.06 10.11
C GLU A 14 -9.70 37.26 9.66
N TYR A 15 -8.57 37.38 10.37
CA TYR A 15 -7.37 36.59 10.08
C TYR A 15 -7.53 35.08 10.34
N ALA A 16 -8.36 34.68 11.32
CA ALA A 16 -8.62 33.27 11.60
C ALA A 16 -9.39 32.58 10.45
N ALA A 17 -10.22 33.32 9.70
CA ALA A 17 -10.94 32.78 8.54
C ALA A 17 -10.00 32.52 7.35
N GLU A 18 -8.96 33.33 7.15
CA GLU A 18 -8.00 33.18 6.04
C GLU A 18 -7.03 31.99 6.25
N VAL A 19 -6.71 31.63 7.50
CA VAL A 19 -5.76 30.53 7.80
C VAL A 19 -6.36 29.14 7.52
N TRP A 20 -7.70 29.02 7.45
CA TRP A 20 -8.38 27.73 7.25
C TRP A 20 -8.59 27.32 5.77
N SER A 21 -8.30 28.18 4.78
CA SER A 21 -8.54 27.83 3.38
C SER A 21 -7.34 27.21 2.64
N HIS A 22 -6.24 26.88 3.35
CA HIS A 22 -5.00 26.39 2.72
C HIS A 22 -4.72 24.89 2.91
N VAL A 23 -5.74 24.06 3.16
CA VAL A 23 -5.58 22.59 3.13
C VAL A 23 -6.81 21.94 2.48
N GLU A 24 -7.08 22.28 1.23
CA GLU A 24 -7.74 21.36 0.31
C GLU A 24 -6.70 21.00 -0.76
N ILE A 25 -5.83 20.05 -0.40
CA ILE A 25 -5.01 19.37 -1.38
C ILE A 25 -5.97 18.46 -2.13
N GLU A 26 -6.41 18.91 -3.29
CA GLU A 26 -7.10 18.07 -4.26
C GLU A 26 -6.19 16.86 -4.53
N ALA A 27 -6.63 15.70 -4.05
CA ALA A 27 -6.03 14.40 -4.36
C ALA A 27 -6.48 13.93 -5.76
N GLU A 28 -6.61 14.88 -6.69
CA GLU A 28 -6.93 14.60 -8.08
C GLU A 28 -5.62 14.25 -8.79
N ASP A 29 -5.47 12.95 -9.03
CA ASP A 29 -4.73 12.40 -10.15
C ASP A 29 -3.23 12.72 -10.24
N TYR A 30 -2.49 12.54 -9.15
CA TYR A 30 -1.10 12.11 -9.29
C TYR A 30 -1.06 10.66 -9.77
N PHE A 31 -1.42 10.45 -11.04
CA PHE A 31 -0.97 9.33 -11.85
C PHE A 31 0.56 9.44 -11.91
N PHE A 32 1.25 8.84 -10.94
CA PHE A 32 2.69 8.66 -10.98
C PHE A 32 2.99 7.61 -12.06
N PRO A 33 3.48 7.98 -13.26
CA PRO A 33 3.75 7.03 -14.35
C PRO A 33 5.11 6.34 -14.14
N LEU A 34 5.55 6.18 -12.90
CA LEU A 34 6.88 5.68 -12.57
C LEU A 34 6.79 4.68 -11.41
N GLU A 35 5.85 3.74 -11.47
CA GLU A 35 6.13 2.45 -10.82
C GLU A 35 7.45 1.95 -11.44
N PRO A 36 8.55 1.85 -10.65
CA PRO A 36 9.80 1.38 -11.20
C PRO A 36 9.55 -0.01 -11.77
N VAL A 37 10.01 -0.27 -13.00
CA VAL A 37 9.94 -1.60 -13.59
C VAL A 37 10.61 -2.56 -12.61
N ILE A 38 9.79 -3.35 -11.89
CA ILE A 38 10.29 -4.20 -10.81
C ILE A 38 11.05 -5.34 -11.46
N ASN A 39 12.37 -5.36 -11.26
CA ASN A 39 13.22 -6.44 -11.71
C ASN A 39 13.28 -7.51 -10.61
N PHE A 40 12.32 -8.42 -10.62
CA PHE A 40 12.23 -9.52 -9.66
C PHE A 40 13.46 -10.41 -9.66
N CYS A 41 14.10 -10.62 -10.82
CA CYS A 41 15.31 -11.44 -10.93
C CYS A 41 16.48 -10.83 -10.15
N LYS A 42 16.65 -9.51 -10.23
CA LYS A 42 17.68 -8.79 -9.46
C LYS A 42 17.36 -8.76 -7.96
N MET A 43 16.08 -8.68 -7.61
CA MET A 43 15.64 -8.73 -6.22
C MET A 43 15.92 -10.10 -5.61
N ALA A 44 15.57 -11.19 -6.32
CA ALA A 44 15.87 -12.55 -5.91
C ALA A 44 17.37 -12.79 -5.70
N ASP A 45 18.21 -12.39 -6.66
CA ASP A 45 19.67 -12.55 -6.61
C ASP A 45 20.34 -11.87 -5.40
N GLN A 46 19.74 -10.78 -4.90
CA GLN A 46 20.27 -10.01 -3.76
C GLN A 46 19.52 -10.31 -2.44
N CYS A 47 18.50 -11.15 -2.49
CA CYS A 47 17.65 -11.45 -1.35
C CYS A 47 18.32 -12.50 -0.46
N GLN A 48 18.09 -12.38 0.85
CA GLN A 48 18.55 -13.37 1.82
C GLN A 48 17.35 -14.13 2.36
N HIS A 49 17.33 -15.45 2.15
CA HIS A 49 16.28 -16.33 2.66
C HIS A 49 16.24 -16.30 4.19
N ASP A 50 15.08 -15.94 4.73
CA ASP A 50 14.76 -16.00 6.15
C ASP A 50 13.82 -17.17 6.49
N PHE A 51 13.29 -17.85 5.47
CA PHE A 51 12.33 -18.96 5.57
C PHE A 51 11.09 -18.63 6.40
N VAL A 52 10.71 -17.34 6.47
CA VAL A 52 9.47 -16.90 7.12
C VAL A 52 8.33 -16.94 6.11
N PRO A 53 7.33 -17.83 6.28
CA PRO A 53 6.31 -18.05 5.27
C PRO A 53 5.42 -16.82 5.07
N ILE A 54 5.19 -16.47 3.81
CA ILE A 54 4.37 -15.33 3.40
C ILE A 54 3.24 -15.75 2.46
N CYS A 55 2.29 -14.84 2.27
CA CYS A 55 1.24 -14.98 1.26
C CYS A 55 1.47 -13.97 0.15
N GLY A 56 1.50 -14.43 -1.11
CA GLY A 56 1.51 -13.57 -2.29
C GLY A 56 0.16 -13.60 -2.99
N GLN A 57 -0.23 -12.50 -3.64
CA GLN A 57 -1.42 -12.42 -4.50
C GLN A 57 -1.10 -11.72 -5.82
N ASP A 58 -1.56 -12.29 -6.94
CA ASP A 58 -1.45 -11.69 -8.28
C ASP A 58 -2.57 -10.65 -8.52
N SER A 59 -2.42 -9.86 -9.57
CA SER A 59 -3.43 -8.94 -10.14
C SER A 59 -4.81 -9.56 -10.38
N LEU A 60 -4.88 -10.87 -10.61
CA LEU A 60 -6.13 -11.62 -10.78
C LEU A 60 -6.78 -12.06 -9.46
N GLY A 61 -6.18 -11.73 -8.31
CA GLY A 61 -6.66 -12.10 -6.99
C GLY A 61 -6.29 -13.53 -6.56
N ILE A 62 -5.58 -14.29 -7.41
CA ILE A 62 -5.08 -15.63 -7.08
C ILE A 62 -4.01 -15.51 -6.00
N SER A 63 -4.21 -16.14 -4.85
CA SER A 63 -3.23 -16.16 -3.77
C SER A 63 -2.42 -17.46 -3.73
N ARG A 64 -1.21 -17.38 -3.17
CA ARG A 64 -0.31 -18.52 -3.01
C ARG A 64 0.60 -18.30 -1.82
N MET A 65 0.86 -19.37 -1.07
CA MET A 65 1.88 -19.37 -0.02
C MET A 65 3.29 -19.52 -0.61
N PHE A 66 4.22 -18.73 -0.09
CA PHE A 66 5.66 -18.81 -0.39
C PHE A 66 6.42 -19.04 0.92
N ASN A 67 7.59 -19.69 0.83
CA ASN A 67 8.39 -20.00 2.01
C ASN A 67 9.06 -18.74 2.58
N ASP A 68 9.42 -17.77 1.74
CA ASP A 68 9.79 -16.41 2.13
C ASP A 68 9.58 -15.38 0.99
N ASN A 69 10.01 -14.14 1.24
CA ASN A 69 9.98 -13.06 0.25
C ASN A 69 10.88 -13.33 -0.97
N CYS A 70 12.00 -14.03 -0.79
CA CYS A 70 12.94 -14.31 -1.87
C CYS A 70 12.32 -15.31 -2.84
N ASP A 71 11.70 -16.37 -2.34
CA ASP A 71 10.98 -17.37 -3.16
C ASP A 71 9.85 -16.72 -3.97
N LEU A 72 9.18 -15.70 -3.42
CA LEU A 72 8.19 -14.91 -4.16
C LEU A 72 8.82 -14.14 -5.32
N TYR A 73 9.99 -13.52 -5.11
CA TYR A 73 10.71 -12.82 -6.17
C TYR A 73 11.26 -13.77 -7.23
N GLU A 74 11.80 -14.93 -6.83
CA GLU A 74 12.24 -15.98 -7.74
C GLU A 74 11.09 -16.45 -8.62
N TYR A 75 9.95 -16.78 -8.01
CA TYR A 75 8.77 -17.20 -8.76
C TYR A 75 8.28 -16.14 -9.75
N ASN A 76 8.25 -14.87 -9.35
CA ASN A 76 7.89 -13.77 -10.25
C ASN A 76 8.90 -13.59 -11.39
N CYS A 77 10.19 -13.81 -11.14
CA CYS A 77 11.22 -13.77 -12.16
C CYS A 77 11.08 -14.90 -13.18
N ASP A 78 10.91 -16.13 -12.70
CA ASP A 78 10.92 -17.33 -13.52
C ASP A 78 9.64 -17.44 -14.36
N GLU A 79 8.48 -17.29 -13.71
CA GLU A 79 7.16 -17.46 -14.34
C GLU A 79 6.63 -16.17 -14.98
N LYS A 80 7.41 -15.08 -14.94
CA LYS A 80 7.00 -13.74 -15.40
C LYS A 80 5.67 -13.29 -14.77
N LYS A 81 5.50 -13.61 -13.49
CA LYS A 81 4.33 -13.24 -12.68
C LYS A 81 4.59 -12.00 -11.84
N GLN A 82 3.53 -11.48 -11.23
CA GLN A 82 3.58 -10.27 -10.41
C GLN A 82 2.82 -10.45 -9.10
N TYR A 83 3.13 -11.52 -8.37
CA TYR A 83 2.63 -11.72 -7.02
C TYR A 83 3.17 -10.62 -6.10
N ARG A 84 2.29 -10.03 -5.30
CA ARG A 84 2.64 -9.06 -4.25
C ARG A 84 2.38 -9.67 -2.89
N HIS A 85 3.26 -9.41 -1.93
CA HIS A 85 3.05 -9.84 -0.55
C HIS A 85 1.77 -9.17 0.00
N VAL A 86 0.87 -10.00 0.53
CA VAL A 86 -0.37 -9.61 1.19
C VAL A 86 -0.46 -10.26 2.57
N LYS A 87 -1.47 -9.88 3.36
CA LYS A 87 -1.67 -10.46 4.69
C LYS A 87 -1.80 -11.98 4.59
N VAL A 88 -1.14 -12.71 5.50
CA VAL A 88 -1.14 -14.19 5.52
C VAL A 88 -2.56 -14.77 5.58
N ASP A 89 -3.49 -14.06 6.22
CA ASP A 89 -4.91 -14.48 6.29
C ASP A 89 -5.58 -14.59 4.92
N VAL A 90 -5.02 -13.94 3.87
CA VAL A 90 -5.52 -14.05 2.51
C VAL A 90 -5.37 -15.50 2.01
N CYS A 91 -4.18 -16.07 2.15
CA CYS A 91 -3.97 -17.45 1.74
C CYS A 91 -4.68 -18.47 2.66
N LYS A 92 -4.95 -18.12 3.92
CA LYS A 92 -5.70 -19.00 4.84
C LYS A 92 -7.15 -19.20 4.39
N TYR A 93 -7.79 -18.17 3.85
CA TYR A 93 -9.16 -18.33 3.36
C TYR A 93 -9.20 -19.21 2.10
N GLU A 94 -8.19 -19.15 1.23
CA GLU A 94 -8.13 -20.00 0.03
C GLU A 94 -7.83 -21.45 0.37
N ALA A 95 -6.90 -21.70 1.30
CA ALA A 95 -6.66 -23.05 1.80
C ALA A 95 -7.92 -23.64 2.47
N ALA A 96 -8.64 -22.84 3.26
CA ALA A 96 -9.90 -23.25 3.85
C ALA A 96 -11.02 -23.44 2.81
N ALA A 97 -11.07 -22.62 1.75
CA ALA A 97 -12.05 -22.73 0.68
C ALA A 97 -11.79 -23.96 -0.21
N ALA A 98 -10.54 -24.27 -0.52
CA ALA A 98 -10.15 -25.47 -1.28
C ALA A 98 -10.54 -26.75 -0.53
N VAL A 99 -10.21 -26.85 0.76
CA VAL A 99 -10.62 -27.98 1.61
C VAL A 99 -12.14 -28.13 1.70
N ARG A 100 -12.90 -27.02 1.62
CA ARG A 100 -14.37 -27.05 1.61
C ARG A 100 -14.98 -27.42 0.27
N ALA A 101 -14.25 -27.27 -0.83
CA ALA A 101 -14.72 -27.62 -2.17
C ALA A 101 -14.48 -29.10 -2.52
N GLU A 102 -13.61 -29.78 -1.78
CA GLU A 102 -13.26 -31.20 -1.94
C GLU A 102 -14.08 -32.14 -1.03
N ASN A 103 -14.97 -31.60 -0.19
CA ASN A 103 -15.93 -32.32 0.68
C ASN A 103 -17.37 -32.10 0.19
#